data_AF-A0A0N4UF20-F1
#
_entry.id   AF-A0A0N4UF20-F1
#
_cell.length_a   1.000
_cell.length_b   1.000
_cell.length_c   1.000
_cell.angle_alpha   90.00
_cell.angle_beta   90.00
_cell.angle_gamma   90.00
#
_symmetry.space_group_name_H-M   'P 1'
#
loop_
_entity.id
_entity.type
_entity.pdbx_description
1 polymer ?
#
loop_
_entity_poly.entity_id
_entity_poly.type
_entity_poly.pdbx_seq_one_letter_code
_entity_poly.pdbx_strand_id
1 'polypeptide(L)'
;MLTIQTHCCEAKKIEKTLIEQQIKGMQHGFDKMIEYCERLGCRHVAFSKYFGDTDLRACNTSCDHCKNPKICEEAVQKFNGEIWKDSTSMKWHKKPSLFDDSSELYEGGRCSNRFWDSEGGKYDHTKIETEEKKNVRKLLPANLCLDDRYQNYESSNASNLKDNPNIRLIDPQSKTVANVTMNRREAIYDAIYAALIANYYEDLNYTNLQKASSLIEHEIFKSSKNNITYQHKSSQKILEIKRSTKEQKKYELPELPNFSQNNFEGFKLASSLGK
;
A
#
# COMPACT_ATOMS: atom_id res chain seq x y z
N MET A 1 -45.37 12.58 -18.97
CA MET A 1 -44.52 11.74 -18.10
C MET A 1 -43.83 10.73 -18.99
N LEU A 2 -42.51 10.83 -19.15
CA LEU A 2 -41.73 9.90 -19.97
C LEU A 2 -41.44 8.65 -19.14
N THR A 3 -42.13 7.55 -19.46
CA THR A 3 -41.93 6.25 -18.82
C THR A 3 -40.57 5.71 -19.25
N ILE A 4 -39.56 5.83 -18.39
CA ILE A 4 -38.28 5.15 -18.59
C ILE A 4 -38.56 3.68 -18.41
N GLN A 5 -38.70 2.98 -19.54
CA GLN A 5 -38.90 1.55 -19.61
C GLN A 5 -37.61 0.91 -19.12
N THR A 6 -37.58 0.61 -17.82
CA THR A 6 -36.57 -0.21 -17.19
C THR A 6 -36.67 -1.60 -17.80
N HIS A 7 -35.95 -1.81 -18.90
CA HIS A 7 -35.43 -3.14 -19.24
C HIS A 7 -34.43 -3.51 -18.13
N CYS A 8 -34.98 -3.77 -16.95
CA CYS A 8 -34.27 -4.31 -15.81
C CYS A 8 -33.91 -5.73 -16.26
N CYS A 9 -32.64 -5.87 -16.66
CA CYS A 9 -32.01 -7.06 -17.18
C CYS A 9 -32.65 -8.32 -16.58
N GLU A 10 -33.50 -9.00 -17.36
CA GLU A 10 -33.93 -10.34 -17.02
C GLU A 10 -32.64 -11.17 -17.01
N ALA A 11 -32.19 -11.52 -15.80
CA ALA A 11 -31.05 -12.39 -15.59
C ALA A 11 -31.44 -13.72 -16.24
N LYS A 12 -31.02 -13.91 -17.50
CA LYS A 12 -31.14 -15.19 -18.19
C LYS A 12 -30.52 -16.20 -17.24
N LYS A 13 -31.32 -17.14 -16.73
CA LYS A 13 -30.82 -18.28 -15.97
C LYS A 13 -29.92 -19.04 -16.92
N ILE A 14 -28.64 -18.70 -16.92
CA ILE A 14 -27.63 -19.41 -17.70
C ILE A 14 -27.65 -20.83 -17.15
N GLU A 15 -27.81 -21.78 -18.05
CA GLU A 15 -27.84 -23.20 -17.70
C GLU A 15 -26.59 -23.54 -16.89
N LYS A 16 -26.78 -24.13 -15.70
CA LYS A 16 -25.68 -24.42 -14.77
C LYS A 16 -24.54 -25.20 -15.45
N THR A 17 -24.90 -26.07 -16.40
CA THR A 17 -23.99 -26.85 -17.24
C THR A 17 -23.06 -25.98 -18.09
N LEU A 18 -23.59 -24.90 -18.71
CA LEU A 18 -22.79 -23.95 -19.50
C LEU A 18 -21.80 -23.17 -18.62
N ILE A 19 -22.23 -22.76 -17.42
CA ILE A 19 -21.34 -22.08 -16.46
C ILE A 19 -20.20 -23.04 -16.05
N GLU A 20 -20.52 -24.29 -15.75
CA GLU A 20 -19.51 -25.31 -15.40
C GLU A 20 -18.54 -25.59 -16.56
N GLN A 21 -19.02 -25.63 -17.80
CA GLN A 21 -18.16 -25.77 -18.98
C GLN A 21 -17.24 -24.55 -19.17
N GLN A 22 -17.75 -23.34 -18.95
CA GLN A 22 -16.94 -22.12 -18.99
C GLN A 22 -15.88 -22.11 -17.89
N ILE A 23 -16.21 -22.49 -16.66
CA ILE A 23 -15.25 -22.59 -15.55
C ILE A 23 -14.16 -23.60 -15.88
N LYS A 24 -14.53 -24.79 -16.39
CA LYS A 24 -13.55 -25.81 -16.81
C LYS A 24 -12.65 -25.30 -17.93
N GLY A 25 -13.21 -24.57 -18.90
CA GLY A 25 -12.44 -23.94 -19.98
C GLY A 25 -11.46 -22.88 -19.46
N MET A 26 -11.88 -22.05 -18.50
CA MET A 26 -11.03 -21.04 -17.88
C MET A 26 -9.90 -21.67 -17.05
N GLN A 27 -10.21 -22.69 -16.23
CA GLN A 27 -9.23 -23.43 -15.46
C GLN A 27 -8.19 -24.08 -16.39
N HIS A 28 -8.65 -24.73 -17.46
CA HIS A 28 -7.75 -25.32 -18.45
C HIS A 28 -6.85 -24.28 -19.12
N GLY A 29 -7.41 -23.13 -19.51
CA GLY A 29 -6.62 -22.03 -20.09
C GLY A 29 -5.58 -21.47 -19.10
N PHE A 30 -5.95 -21.35 -17.83
CA PHE A 30 -5.05 -20.89 -16.78
C PHE A 30 -3.91 -21.87 -16.52
N ASP A 31 -4.22 -23.16 -16.40
CA ASP A 31 -3.20 -24.21 -16.22
C ASP A 31 -2.22 -24.25 -17.41
N LYS A 32 -2.74 -24.06 -18.64
CA LYS A 32 -1.89 -23.97 -19.84
C LYS A 32 -1.03 -22.71 -19.88
N MET A 33 -1.53 -21.60 -19.36
CA MET A 33 -0.75 -20.37 -19.21
C MET A 33 0.39 -20.54 -18.19
N ILE A 34 0.12 -21.19 -17.05
CA ILE A 34 1.17 -21.54 -16.07
C ILE A 34 2.18 -22.49 -16.71
N GLU A 35 1.73 -23.55 -17.38
CA GLU A 35 2.61 -24.48 -18.10
C GLU A 35 3.51 -23.73 -19.07
N TYR A 36 2.99 -22.74 -19.81
CA TYR A 36 3.78 -21.91 -20.73
C TYR A 36 4.83 -21.04 -20.02
N CYS A 37 4.48 -20.43 -18.88
CA CYS A 37 5.39 -19.55 -18.14
C CYS A 37 6.54 -20.33 -17.48
N GLU A 38 6.23 -21.47 -16.86
CA GLU A 38 7.21 -22.26 -16.09
C GLU A 38 8.05 -23.19 -16.95
N ARG A 39 7.50 -23.67 -18.07
CA ARG A 39 8.19 -24.65 -18.90
C ARG A 39 9.36 -24.03 -19.66
N LEU A 40 10.53 -24.63 -19.47
CA LEU A 40 11.72 -24.38 -20.28
C LEU A 40 11.58 -25.08 -21.64
N GLY A 41 11.66 -24.29 -22.71
CA GLY A 41 11.55 -24.78 -24.08
C GLY A 41 11.31 -23.66 -25.09
N CYS A 42 11.36 -24.01 -26.38
CA CYS A 42 11.09 -23.05 -27.44
C CYS A 42 9.65 -22.52 -27.35
N ARG A 43 9.48 -21.20 -27.28
CA ARG A 43 8.15 -20.55 -27.18
C ARG A 43 7.23 -20.90 -28.34
N HIS A 44 7.77 -20.99 -29.56
CA HIS A 44 6.98 -21.38 -30.74
C HIS A 44 6.47 -22.82 -30.64
N VAL A 45 7.30 -23.77 -30.17
CA VAL A 45 6.88 -25.16 -29.97
C VAL A 45 5.78 -25.25 -28.91
N ALA A 46 5.85 -24.41 -27.87
CA ALA A 46 4.79 -24.32 -26.87
C ALA A 46 3.46 -23.82 -27.46
N PHE A 47 3.49 -22.78 -28.30
CA PHE A 47 2.30 -22.29 -29.00
C PHE A 47 1.75 -23.30 -30.01
N SER A 48 2.60 -23.88 -30.85
CA SER A 48 2.20 -24.92 -31.81
C SER A 48 1.51 -26.10 -31.10
N LYS A 49 2.05 -26.53 -29.94
CA LYS A 49 1.41 -27.58 -29.13
C LYS A 49 0.04 -27.16 -28.57
N TYR A 50 -0.15 -25.90 -28.19
CA TYR A 50 -1.43 -25.40 -27.67
C TYR A 50 -2.53 -25.40 -28.75
N PHE A 51 -2.20 -25.00 -29.97
CA PHE A 51 -3.15 -24.98 -31.09
C PHE A 51 -3.29 -26.32 -31.83
N GLY A 52 -2.52 -27.34 -31.44
CA GLY A 52 -2.55 -28.66 -32.08
C GLY A 52 -1.86 -28.71 -33.44
N ASP A 53 -0.90 -27.81 -33.67
CA ASP A 53 -0.12 -27.74 -34.90
C ASP A 53 0.91 -28.88 -34.97
N THR A 54 1.14 -29.41 -36.17
CA THR A 54 2.01 -30.57 -36.44
C THR A 54 3.49 -30.19 -36.46
N ASP A 55 3.82 -28.92 -36.73
CA ASP A 55 5.18 -28.46 -36.92
C ASP A 55 5.87 -28.10 -35.59
N LEU A 56 6.32 -29.13 -34.86
CA LEU A 56 6.99 -29.00 -33.55
C LEU A 56 8.50 -28.67 -33.67
N ARG A 57 8.91 -27.90 -34.68
CA ARG A 57 10.32 -27.55 -34.88
C ARG A 57 10.74 -26.39 -33.98
N ALA A 58 11.87 -26.54 -33.28
CA ALA A 58 12.46 -25.44 -32.53
C ALA A 58 12.91 -24.32 -33.47
N CYS A 59 12.63 -23.07 -33.10
CA CYS A 59 12.92 -21.92 -33.95
C CYS A 59 14.42 -21.63 -34.12
N ASN A 60 15.24 -22.02 -33.14
CA ASN A 60 16.70 -21.85 -33.07
C ASN A 60 17.22 -20.39 -33.26
N THR A 61 16.34 -19.40 -33.36
CA THR A 61 16.72 -18.06 -33.84
C THR A 61 16.07 -16.93 -33.04
N SER A 62 14.75 -16.99 -32.83
CA SER A 62 13.99 -15.81 -32.39
C SER A 62 13.58 -15.82 -30.91
N CYS A 63 13.22 -16.96 -30.33
CA CYS A 63 12.72 -17.00 -28.95
C CYS A 63 13.84 -16.96 -27.90
N ASP A 64 13.51 -16.47 -26.71
CA ASP A 64 14.40 -16.36 -25.54
C ASP A 64 15.16 -17.66 -25.25
N HIS A 65 14.43 -18.77 -25.16
CA HIS A 65 15.02 -20.07 -24.85
C HIS A 65 15.91 -20.60 -25.98
N CYS A 66 15.54 -20.39 -27.25
CA CYS A 66 16.38 -20.82 -28.38
C CYS A 66 17.62 -19.94 -28.56
N LYS A 67 17.52 -18.63 -28.24
CA LYS A 67 18.66 -17.72 -28.27
C LYS A 67 19.66 -18.07 -27.18
N ASN A 68 19.19 -18.18 -25.93
CA ASN A 68 20.05 -18.38 -24.76
C ASN A 68 19.44 -19.38 -23.77
N PRO A 69 19.47 -20.70 -24.05
CA PRO A 69 18.81 -21.70 -23.20
C PRO A 69 19.35 -21.70 -21.77
N LYS A 70 20.68 -21.53 -21.62
CA LYS A 70 21.35 -21.48 -20.30
C LYS A 70 20.86 -20.33 -19.43
N ILE A 71 20.64 -19.14 -20.01
CA ILE A 71 20.16 -17.98 -19.24
C ILE A 71 18.73 -18.22 -18.76
N CYS A 72 17.88 -18.83 -19.59
CA CYS A 72 16.52 -19.22 -19.19
C CYS A 72 16.55 -20.26 -18.06
N GLU A 73 17.40 -21.28 -18.16
CA GLU A 73 17.58 -22.29 -17.11
C GLU A 73 18.05 -21.67 -15.79
N GLU A 74 19.06 -20.80 -15.83
CA GLU A 74 19.55 -20.07 -14.65
C GLU A 74 18.47 -19.17 -14.05
N ALA A 75 17.66 -18.50 -14.88
CA ALA A 75 16.57 -17.65 -14.41
C ALA A 75 15.51 -18.46 -13.65
N VAL A 76 15.11 -19.63 -14.18
CA VAL A 76 14.16 -20.53 -13.52
C VAL A 76 14.76 -21.10 -12.23
N GLN A 77 16.04 -21.49 -12.23
CA GLN A 77 16.72 -21.96 -11.02
C GLN A 77 16.78 -20.88 -9.93
N LYS A 78 17.12 -19.64 -10.31
CA LYS A 78 17.13 -18.50 -9.38
C LYS A 78 15.73 -18.25 -8.83
N PHE A 79 14.71 -18.24 -9.69
CA PHE A 79 13.33 -18.06 -9.28
C PHE A 79 12.89 -19.15 -8.28
N ASN A 80 13.12 -20.42 -8.60
CA ASN A 80 12.80 -21.53 -7.69
C ASN A 80 13.58 -21.47 -6.37
N GLY A 81 14.83 -21.01 -6.41
CA GLY A 81 15.64 -20.77 -5.22
C GLY A 81 15.20 -19.56 -4.40
N GLU A 82 14.50 -18.59 -4.99
CA GLU A 82 13.98 -17.40 -4.34
C GLU A 82 12.55 -17.58 -3.81
N ILE A 83 11.71 -18.40 -4.43
CA ILE A 83 10.34 -18.67 -3.94
C ILE A 83 10.35 -19.16 -2.49
N TRP A 84 11.31 -20.01 -2.11
CA TRP A 84 11.45 -20.52 -0.75
C TRP A 84 12.24 -19.60 0.19
N LYS A 85 12.91 -18.57 -0.35
CA LYS A 85 13.52 -17.52 0.48
C LYS A 85 12.40 -16.58 0.86
N ASP A 86 11.70 -16.99 1.92
CA ASP A 86 10.79 -16.24 2.79
C ASP A 86 10.51 -14.82 2.28
N SER A 87 9.27 -14.48 1.94
CA SER A 87 8.89 -13.12 1.49
C SER A 87 9.28 -12.02 2.49
N THR A 88 9.68 -12.39 3.72
CA THR A 88 10.30 -11.49 4.71
C THR A 88 11.81 -11.28 4.55
N SER A 89 12.50 -12.21 3.88
CA SER A 89 13.93 -12.19 3.52
C SER A 89 14.21 -11.67 2.13
N MET A 90 13.20 -11.15 1.41
CA MET A 90 13.40 -10.13 0.37
C MET A 90 13.89 -8.81 0.99
N LYS A 91 14.81 -8.90 1.94
CA LYS A 91 15.70 -7.83 2.32
C LYS A 91 16.71 -7.68 1.20
N TRP A 92 16.28 -6.96 0.16
CA TRP A 92 17.11 -5.99 -0.54
C TRP A 92 18.57 -6.43 -0.61
N HIS A 93 18.92 -7.28 -1.57
CA HIS A 93 20.29 -7.28 -2.07
C HIS A 93 20.54 -5.92 -2.74
N LYS A 94 20.69 -4.88 -1.91
CA LYS A 94 21.51 -3.72 -2.24
C LYS A 94 22.88 -4.33 -2.50
N LYS A 95 23.19 -4.63 -3.77
CA LYS A 95 24.59 -4.77 -4.15
C LYS A 95 25.27 -3.49 -3.64
N PRO A 96 26.33 -3.59 -2.84
CA PRO A 96 27.09 -2.42 -2.43
C PRO A 96 27.62 -1.81 -3.72
N SER A 97 27.01 -0.71 -4.16
CA SER A 97 27.70 0.18 -5.07
C SER A 97 28.95 0.61 -4.31
N LEU A 98 30.12 0.46 -4.92
CA LEU A 98 31.43 0.84 -4.35
C LEU A 98 31.55 2.35 -4.04
N PHE A 99 30.47 3.10 -4.23
CA PHE A 99 30.34 4.50 -3.88
C PHE A 99 29.21 4.59 -2.85
N ASP A 100 29.64 4.54 -1.60
CA ASP A 100 28.93 4.99 -0.41
C ASP A 100 28.63 6.49 -0.58
N ASP A 101 27.46 6.82 -1.16
CA ASP A 101 26.86 8.13 -0.99
C ASP A 101 25.45 7.91 -0.42
N SER A 102 25.43 8.03 0.90
CA SER A 102 24.34 7.75 1.83
C SER A 102 23.27 8.83 1.79
N SER A 103 22.74 9.15 0.62
CA SER A 103 21.52 9.96 0.52
C SER A 103 20.31 9.03 0.39
N GLU A 104 19.40 9.15 1.34
CA GLU A 104 18.07 8.55 1.39
C GLU A 104 17.29 8.85 0.10
N LEU A 105 17.54 8.09 -0.97
CA LEU A 105 16.93 8.30 -2.28
C LEU A 105 15.53 7.67 -2.34
N TYR A 106 14.61 8.25 -1.57
CA TYR A 106 13.18 8.11 -1.75
C TYR A 106 12.79 8.82 -3.05
N GLU A 107 12.68 8.08 -4.15
CA GLU A 107 11.82 8.36 -5.34
C GLU A 107 12.10 7.47 -6.56
N GLY A 108 13.15 6.65 -6.55
CA GLY A 108 13.45 5.75 -7.67
C GLY A 108 12.58 4.50 -7.67
N GLY A 109 11.51 4.48 -8.47
CA GLY A 109 10.95 3.22 -8.95
C GLY A 109 12.07 2.28 -9.43
N ARG A 110 11.92 0.99 -9.15
CA ARG A 110 12.90 -0.10 -9.40
C ARG A 110 13.87 0.22 -10.53
N CYS A 111 15.16 0.40 -10.22
CA CYS A 111 16.19 0.43 -11.26
C CYS A 111 16.20 -0.93 -11.94
N SER A 112 15.58 -1.03 -13.11
CA SER A 112 15.76 -2.17 -13.99
C SER A 112 17.25 -2.33 -14.27
N ASN A 113 17.71 -3.57 -14.29
CA ASN A 113 19.08 -3.93 -14.61
C ASN A 113 19.43 -3.42 -16.02
N ARG A 114 20.22 -2.34 -16.12
CA ARG A 114 20.66 -1.69 -17.37
C ARG A 114 21.59 -2.57 -18.24
N PHE A 115 21.64 -3.87 -18.01
CA PHE A 115 22.50 -4.77 -18.78
C PHE A 115 21.92 -5.13 -20.16
N TRP A 116 20.63 -4.87 -20.43
CA TRP A 116 19.97 -5.30 -21.66
C TRP A 116 19.78 -4.19 -22.72
N ASP A 117 20.34 -3.00 -22.53
CA ASP A 117 20.10 -1.86 -23.45
C ASP A 117 21.17 -1.69 -24.54
N SER A 118 22.04 -2.67 -24.76
CA SER A 118 23.23 -2.44 -25.58
C SER A 118 23.05 -2.55 -27.10
N GLU A 119 21.88 -2.89 -27.67
CA GLU A 119 21.80 -3.15 -29.13
C GLU A 119 20.54 -2.66 -29.88
N GLY A 120 19.64 -1.88 -29.26
CA GLY A 120 18.34 -1.57 -29.87
C GLY A 120 17.95 -0.10 -29.94
N GLY A 121 18.33 0.60 -31.02
CA GLY A 121 17.61 1.78 -31.52
C GLY A 121 17.76 3.08 -30.70
N LYS A 122 18.28 4.13 -31.35
CA LYS A 122 18.54 5.47 -30.81
C LYS A 122 17.29 6.29 -30.49
N TYR A 123 16.35 5.74 -29.72
CA TYR A 123 15.26 6.51 -29.13
C TYR A 123 15.53 6.61 -27.63
N ASP A 124 16.10 7.75 -27.25
CA ASP A 124 16.53 8.02 -25.87
C ASP A 124 15.30 8.16 -24.97
N HIS A 125 14.78 7.01 -24.51
CA HIS A 125 13.71 6.91 -23.54
C HIS A 125 14.01 7.75 -22.28
N THR A 126 15.30 7.92 -21.94
CA THR A 126 15.70 8.71 -20.77
C THR A 126 15.42 10.20 -20.97
N LYS A 127 15.52 10.72 -22.20
CA LYS A 127 15.20 12.12 -22.50
C LYS A 127 13.71 12.42 -22.36
N ILE A 128 12.84 11.53 -22.84
CA ILE A 128 11.39 11.68 -22.73
C ILE A 128 10.97 11.58 -21.26
N GLU A 129 11.48 10.58 -20.54
CA GLU A 129 11.15 10.39 -19.13
C GLU A 129 11.60 11.60 -18.29
N THR A 130 12.77 12.17 -18.58
CA THR A 130 13.26 13.37 -17.87
C THR A 130 12.50 14.63 -18.24
N GLU A 131 12.04 14.79 -19.49
CA GLU A 131 11.17 15.89 -19.90
C GLU A 131 9.78 15.79 -19.27
N GLU A 132 9.18 14.61 -19.25
CA GLU A 132 7.89 14.37 -18.58
C GLU A 132 7.99 14.68 -17.09
N LYS A 133 9.04 14.23 -16.39
CA LYS A 133 9.28 14.57 -14.99
C LYS A 133 9.35 16.08 -14.75
N LYS A 134 10.05 16.81 -15.62
CA LYS A 134 10.11 18.29 -15.55
C LYS A 134 8.73 18.91 -15.79
N ASN A 135 7.93 18.35 -16.68
CA ASN A 135 6.58 18.85 -16.95
C ASN A 135 5.63 18.58 -15.77
N VAL A 136 5.67 17.40 -15.18
CA VAL A 136 4.90 17.05 -13.97
C VAL A 136 5.27 18.00 -12.82
N ARG A 137 6.56 18.28 -12.61
CA ARG A 137 7.02 19.21 -11.56
C ARG A 137 6.54 20.66 -11.79
N LYS A 138 6.35 21.08 -13.04
CA LYS A 138 5.79 22.42 -13.39
C LYS A 138 4.28 22.51 -13.18
N LEU A 139 3.56 21.40 -13.39
CA LEU A 139 2.11 21.35 -13.19
C LEU A 139 1.74 21.19 -11.72
N LEU A 140 2.66 20.67 -10.91
CA LEU A 140 2.46 20.53 -9.48
C LEU A 140 2.51 21.90 -8.81
N PRO A 141 1.45 22.33 -8.09
CA PRO A 141 1.47 23.56 -7.33
C PRO A 141 2.69 23.59 -6.41
N ALA A 142 3.42 24.71 -6.32
CA ALA A 142 4.60 24.85 -5.45
C ALA A 142 4.32 24.40 -4.01
N ASN A 143 3.07 24.56 -3.57
CA ASN A 143 2.56 24.11 -2.29
C ASN A 143 2.76 22.59 -2.06
N LEU A 144 2.81 21.76 -3.10
CA LEU A 144 2.97 20.31 -3.00
C LEU A 144 4.41 19.84 -3.23
N CYS A 145 5.33 20.73 -3.64
CA CYS A 145 6.76 20.43 -3.60
C CYS A 145 7.20 20.40 -2.13
N LEU A 146 7.22 19.22 -1.55
CA LEU A 146 7.82 19.00 -0.22
C LEU A 146 9.31 19.32 -0.23
N ASP A 147 9.98 19.28 -1.38
CA ASP A 147 11.41 19.61 -1.51
C ASP A 147 11.72 21.09 -1.20
N ASP A 148 10.94 22.03 -1.76
CA ASP A 148 11.11 23.45 -1.44
C ASP A 148 10.74 23.73 0.03
N ARG A 149 9.79 22.96 0.57
CA ARG A 149 9.51 22.98 2.00
C ARG A 149 10.66 22.40 2.81
N TYR A 150 11.37 21.38 2.34
CA TYR A 150 12.47 20.76 3.08
C TYR A 150 13.68 21.70 3.18
N GLN A 151 14.03 22.40 2.10
CA GLN A 151 15.09 23.41 2.17
C GLN A 151 14.72 24.62 3.04
N ASN A 152 13.44 25.01 3.09
CA ASN A 152 12.99 26.06 4.02
C ASN A 152 12.70 25.53 5.45
N TYR A 153 12.56 24.22 5.62
CA TYR A 153 12.25 23.55 6.89
C TYR A 153 13.47 23.49 7.80
N GLU A 154 14.67 23.27 7.27
CA GLU A 154 15.89 23.38 8.10
C GLU A 154 16.09 24.79 8.66
N SER A 155 15.61 25.82 7.97
CA SER A 155 15.71 27.20 8.46
C SER A 155 14.59 27.60 9.44
N SER A 156 13.58 26.77 9.65
CA SER A 156 12.40 27.11 10.46
C SER A 156 12.13 26.12 11.60
N ASN A 157 13.19 25.59 12.20
CA ASN A 157 13.13 24.93 13.50
C ASN A 157 12.86 25.98 14.61
N ALA A 158 11.59 26.16 15.02
CA ALA A 158 11.22 26.47 16.43
C ALA A 158 9.71 26.69 16.69
N SER A 159 8.83 26.81 15.68
CA SER A 159 7.44 27.21 15.99
C SER A 159 6.38 26.52 15.14
N ASN A 160 5.46 25.83 15.83
CA ASN A 160 4.06 25.56 15.44
C ASN A 160 3.77 24.41 14.45
N LEU A 161 4.15 23.18 14.81
CA LEU A 161 3.60 21.96 14.18
C LEU A 161 2.27 21.48 14.80
N LYS A 162 1.62 22.29 15.65
CA LYS A 162 0.37 21.91 16.33
C LYS A 162 -0.85 21.78 15.40
N ASP A 163 -0.77 22.29 14.16
CA ASP A 163 -1.93 22.39 13.27
C ASP A 163 -1.79 21.58 11.97
N ASN A 164 -1.11 20.43 11.99
CA ASN A 164 -1.15 19.52 10.85
C ASN A 164 -2.40 18.59 11.00
N PRO A 165 -3.49 18.80 10.24
CA PRO A 165 -4.77 18.11 10.47
C PRO A 165 -4.71 16.60 10.19
N ASN A 166 -3.60 16.10 9.63
CA ASN A 166 -3.42 14.69 9.27
C ASN A 166 -2.79 13.84 10.37
N ILE A 167 -2.46 14.40 11.53
CA ILE A 167 -1.90 13.61 12.64
C ILE A 167 -3.05 12.87 13.32
N ARG A 168 -3.15 11.56 13.07
CA ARG A 168 -4.18 10.68 13.64
C ARG A 168 -3.88 10.29 15.10
N LEU A 169 -2.63 10.40 15.53
CA LEU A 169 -2.17 10.01 16.86
C LEU A 169 -2.18 11.21 17.82
N ILE A 170 -2.58 10.97 19.07
CA ILE A 170 -2.42 11.95 20.15
C ILE A 170 -0.96 11.91 20.61
N ASP A 171 -0.35 13.09 20.73
CA ASP A 171 1.04 13.30 21.14
C ASP A 171 2.06 12.48 20.33
N PRO A 172 2.19 12.71 19.01
CA PRO A 172 3.09 11.97 18.13
C PRO A 172 4.57 12.08 18.53
N GLN A 173 4.97 13.21 19.12
CA GLN A 173 6.36 13.51 19.46
C GLN A 173 6.78 12.99 20.84
N SER A 174 5.87 12.36 21.58
CA SER A 174 6.19 11.85 22.91
C SER A 174 7.05 10.57 22.83
N LYS A 175 8.23 10.62 23.45
CA LYS A 175 9.17 9.48 23.56
C LYS A 175 9.11 8.81 24.94
N THR A 176 7.93 8.82 25.58
CA THR A 176 7.77 8.30 26.96
C THR A 176 8.09 6.80 27.05
N VAL A 177 7.80 6.05 25.99
CA VAL A 177 8.16 4.63 25.87
C VAL A 177 9.38 4.51 24.95
N ALA A 178 10.50 4.07 25.51
CA ALA A 178 11.72 3.85 24.74
C ALA A 178 11.51 2.80 23.62
N ASN A 179 12.13 3.04 22.45
CA ASN A 179 12.13 2.16 21.28
C ASN A 179 10.76 1.90 20.62
N VAL A 180 9.76 2.75 20.84
CA VAL A 180 8.52 2.72 20.05
C VAL A 180 8.62 3.77 18.95
N THR A 181 8.73 3.33 17.70
CA THR A 181 8.74 4.24 16.54
C THR A 181 7.33 4.77 16.26
N MET A 182 7.22 5.96 15.67
CA MET A 182 5.97 6.56 15.22
C MET A 182 5.16 5.58 14.36
N ASN A 183 5.81 4.94 13.38
CA ASN A 183 5.19 3.96 12.49
C ASN A 183 4.61 2.75 13.25
N ARG A 184 5.23 2.35 14.38
CA ARG A 184 4.70 1.24 15.19
C ARG A 184 3.42 1.64 15.90
N ARG A 185 3.34 2.88 16.40
CA ARG A 185 2.11 3.42 17.02
C ARG A 185 1.00 3.55 15.98
N GLU A 186 1.32 4.02 14.78
CA GLU A 186 0.37 4.09 13.65
C GLU A 186 -0.17 2.72 13.26
N ALA A 187 0.68 1.69 13.16
CA ALA A 187 0.23 0.34 12.85
C ALA A 187 -0.73 -0.23 13.91
N ILE A 188 -0.54 0.11 15.19
CA ILE A 188 -1.44 -0.30 16.28
C ILE A 188 -2.74 0.48 16.22
N TYR A 189 -2.66 1.79 16.00
CA TYR A 189 -3.82 2.63 15.77
C TYR A 189 -4.69 2.10 14.61
N ASP A 190 -4.08 1.78 13.46
CA ASP A 190 -4.81 1.25 12.29
C ASP A 190 -5.45 -0.11 12.61
N ALA A 191 -4.77 -0.95 13.40
CA ALA A 191 -5.33 -2.24 13.84
C ALA A 191 -6.52 -2.07 14.80
N ILE A 192 -6.47 -1.09 15.71
CA ILE A 192 -7.60 -0.75 16.60
C ILE A 192 -8.76 -0.18 15.76
N TYR A 193 -8.48 0.74 14.85
CA TYR A 193 -9.47 1.36 13.99
C TYR A 193 -10.19 0.33 13.10
N ALA A 194 -9.43 -0.58 12.47
CA ALA A 194 -9.98 -1.68 11.69
C ALA A 194 -10.85 -2.62 12.55
N ALA A 195 -10.44 -2.90 13.79
CA ALA A 195 -11.23 -3.71 14.73
C ALA A 195 -12.53 -3.01 15.15
N LEU A 196 -12.52 -1.69 15.33
CA LEU A 196 -13.72 -0.91 15.64
C LEU A 196 -14.67 -0.82 14.45
N ILE A 197 -14.17 -0.59 13.23
CA ILE A 197 -15.01 -0.61 12.02
C ILE A 197 -15.73 -1.95 11.88
N ALA A 198 -15.02 -3.06 12.11
CA ALA A 198 -15.62 -4.38 12.05
C ALA A 198 -16.72 -4.60 13.11
N ASN A 199 -16.68 -3.89 14.24
CA ASN A 199 -17.72 -3.94 15.27
C ASN A 199 -18.93 -3.07 14.92
N TYR A 200 -18.67 -1.87 14.40
CA TYR A 200 -19.65 -0.83 14.15
C TYR A 200 -20.18 -0.81 12.72
N TYR A 201 -20.16 -1.95 12.01
CA TYR A 201 -20.51 -2.05 10.59
C TYR A 201 -21.84 -1.35 10.24
N GLU A 202 -22.81 -1.32 11.16
CA GLU A 202 -24.14 -0.72 10.96
C GLU A 202 -24.20 0.81 11.23
N ASP A 203 -23.42 1.32 12.20
CA ASP A 203 -23.45 2.74 12.65
C ASP A 203 -22.09 3.41 12.43
N LEU A 204 -21.72 3.63 11.16
CA LEU A 204 -20.41 4.13 10.77
C LEU A 204 -20.26 5.65 10.96
N ASN A 205 -20.11 6.10 12.21
CA ASN A 205 -19.59 7.44 12.49
C ASN A 205 -18.06 7.46 12.47
N TYR A 206 -17.49 7.55 11.27
CA TYR A 206 -16.04 7.50 11.04
C TYR A 206 -15.22 8.44 11.94
N THR A 207 -15.72 9.67 12.17
CA THR A 207 -15.05 10.69 13.00
C THR A 207 -14.97 10.29 14.48
N ASN A 208 -16.03 9.69 15.01
CA ASN A 208 -16.07 9.23 16.39
C ASN A 208 -15.19 7.99 16.58
N LEU A 209 -15.22 7.06 15.61
CA LEU A 209 -14.35 5.88 15.60
C LEU A 209 -12.87 6.27 15.54
N GLN A 210 -12.53 7.28 14.73
CA GLN A 210 -11.18 7.80 14.62
C GLN A 210 -10.69 8.34 15.97
N LYS A 211 -11.48 9.24 16.59
CA LYS A 211 -11.15 9.82 17.91
C LYS A 211 -11.05 8.75 19.00
N ALA A 212 -11.98 7.79 19.04
CA ALA A 212 -11.94 6.68 19.99
C ALA A 212 -10.69 5.81 19.79
N SER A 213 -10.29 5.55 18.55
CA SER A 213 -9.06 4.80 18.23
C SER A 213 -7.82 5.54 18.73
N SER A 214 -7.76 6.86 18.53
CA SER A 214 -6.65 7.70 18.99
C SER A 214 -6.56 7.71 20.52
N LEU A 215 -7.71 7.78 21.21
CA LEU A 215 -7.77 7.76 22.67
C LEU A 215 -7.34 6.40 23.23
N ILE A 216 -7.82 5.28 22.68
CA ILE A 216 -7.44 3.93 23.13
C ILE A 216 -5.94 3.70 22.96
N GLU A 217 -5.37 4.10 21.81
CA GLU A 217 -3.92 4.02 21.58
C GLU A 217 -3.15 4.84 22.63
N HIS A 218 -3.57 6.07 22.88
CA HIS A 218 -2.91 6.97 23.83
C HIS A 218 -3.00 6.44 25.28
N GLU A 219 -4.12 5.88 25.70
CA GLU A 219 -4.28 5.27 27.04
C GLU A 219 -3.38 4.04 27.21
N ILE A 220 -3.26 3.20 26.18
CA ILE A 220 -2.34 2.06 26.20
C ILE A 220 -0.89 2.55 26.25
N PHE A 221 -0.56 3.58 25.47
CA PHE A 221 0.76 4.18 25.43
C PHE A 221 1.16 4.78 26.79
N LYS A 222 0.31 5.63 27.38
CA LYS A 222 0.50 6.25 28.70
C LYS A 222 0.63 5.22 29.82
N SER A 223 -0.12 4.11 29.74
CA SER A 223 -0.06 3.04 30.73
C SER A 223 1.11 2.08 30.54
N SER A 224 1.82 2.13 29.41
CA SER A 224 2.93 1.24 29.09
C SER A 224 4.27 1.88 29.43
N LYS A 225 5.20 1.11 30.00
CA LYS A 225 6.53 1.60 30.37
C LYS A 225 7.60 1.23 29.34
N ASN A 226 7.41 0.09 28.68
CA ASN A 226 8.35 -0.48 27.71
C ASN A 226 7.62 -0.93 26.44
N ASN A 227 8.35 -0.99 25.32
CA ASN A 227 7.85 -1.45 24.02
C ASN A 227 7.13 -2.82 24.11
N ILE A 228 7.70 -3.78 24.86
CA ILE A 228 7.10 -5.11 25.03
C ILE A 228 5.72 -5.03 25.71
N THR A 229 5.61 -4.26 26.81
CA THR A 229 4.32 -4.08 27.52
C THR A 229 3.27 -3.38 26.65
N TYR A 230 3.69 -2.41 25.84
CA TYR A 230 2.83 -1.72 24.89
C TYR A 230 2.25 -2.69 23.86
N GLN A 231 3.12 -3.52 23.25
CA GLN A 231 2.68 -4.54 22.28
C GLN A 231 1.71 -5.56 22.87
N HIS A 232 1.97 -6.03 24.11
CA HIS A 232 1.06 -6.98 24.75
C HIS A 232 -0.29 -6.36 25.07
N LYS A 233 -0.31 -5.15 25.64
CA LYS A 233 -1.57 -4.43 25.95
C LYS A 233 -2.36 -4.08 24.69
N SER A 234 -1.69 -3.64 23.62
CA SER A 234 -2.35 -3.36 22.35
C SER A 234 -2.99 -4.61 21.75
N SER A 235 -2.26 -5.74 21.78
CA SER A 235 -2.76 -7.02 21.27
C SER A 235 -3.96 -7.51 22.08
N GLN A 236 -3.90 -7.40 23.42
CA GLN A 236 -5.03 -7.73 24.30
C GLN A 236 -6.26 -6.87 24.01
N LYS A 237 -6.10 -5.56 23.82
CA LYS A 237 -7.20 -4.66 23.48
C LYS A 237 -7.84 -4.96 22.12
N ILE A 238 -7.04 -5.27 21.10
CA ILE A 238 -7.56 -5.69 19.79
C ILE A 238 -8.35 -6.99 19.90
N LEU A 239 -7.88 -7.95 20.70
CA LEU A 239 -8.60 -9.20 20.94
C LEU A 239 -9.89 -9.00 21.73
N GLU A 240 -9.91 -8.08 22.68
CA GLU A 240 -11.10 -7.68 23.43
C GLU A 240 -12.19 -7.13 22.49
N ILE A 241 -11.82 -6.19 21.61
CA ILE A 241 -12.73 -5.62 20.59
C ILE A 241 -13.26 -6.73 19.67
N LYS A 242 -12.37 -7.59 19.16
CA LYS A 242 -12.74 -8.74 18.30
C LYS A 242 -13.59 -9.80 19.01
N ARG A 243 -13.52 -9.90 20.34
CA ARG A 243 -14.41 -10.78 21.11
C ARG A 243 -15.79 -10.16 21.20
N SER A 244 -15.88 -8.86 21.51
CA SER A 244 -17.15 -8.13 21.50
C SER A 244 -17.85 -8.17 20.13
N THR A 245 -17.09 -8.11 19.02
CA THR A 245 -17.66 -8.24 17.66
C THR A 245 -18.29 -9.62 17.41
N LYS A 246 -17.69 -10.69 17.95
CA LYS A 246 -18.23 -12.07 17.83
C LYS A 246 -19.49 -12.27 18.68
N GLU A 247 -19.53 -11.65 19.85
CA GLU A 247 -20.67 -11.69 20.76
C GLU A 247 -21.81 -10.74 20.33
N GLN A 248 -21.63 -9.98 19.23
CA GLN A 248 -22.54 -8.91 18.77
C GLN A 248 -22.81 -7.84 19.83
N LYS A 249 -21.89 -7.67 20.80
CA LYS A 249 -21.97 -6.61 21.80
C LYS A 249 -21.21 -5.39 21.27
N LYS A 250 -21.89 -4.24 21.18
CA LYS A 250 -21.23 -2.95 20.87
C LYS A 250 -20.14 -2.70 21.93
N TYR A 251 -18.88 -2.60 21.51
CA TYR A 251 -17.75 -2.35 22.41
C TYR A 251 -17.92 -0.97 23.02
N GLU A 252 -17.82 -0.82 24.34
CA GLU A 252 -18.04 0.46 24.99
C GLU A 252 -16.93 1.44 24.56
N LEU A 253 -17.27 2.34 23.63
CA LEU A 253 -16.36 3.41 23.20
C LEU A 253 -16.07 4.27 24.42
N PRO A 254 -14.79 4.60 24.71
CA PRO A 254 -14.49 5.58 25.74
C PRO A 254 -15.31 6.84 25.48
N GLU A 255 -16.00 7.32 26.52
CA GLU A 255 -16.78 8.55 26.47
C GLU A 255 -15.88 9.63 25.86
N LEU A 256 -16.19 10.02 24.62
CA LEU A 256 -15.51 11.14 24.01
C LEU A 256 -15.70 12.28 25.00
N PRO A 257 -14.64 12.94 25.49
CA PRO A 257 -14.83 14.13 26.29
C PRO A 257 -15.72 15.03 25.44
N ASN A 258 -16.93 15.29 25.95
CA ASN A 258 -17.78 16.31 25.39
C ASN A 258 -16.89 17.53 25.34
N PHE A 259 -16.38 17.86 24.16
CA PHE A 259 -15.86 19.18 23.91
C PHE A 259 -17.10 20.05 24.00
N SER A 260 -17.48 20.40 25.24
CA SER A 260 -18.14 21.66 25.52
C SER A 260 -17.34 22.64 24.70
N GLN A 261 -17.96 23.10 23.62
CA GLN A 261 -17.42 24.15 22.78
C GLN A 261 -16.95 25.20 23.78
N ASN A 262 -15.63 25.37 23.87
CA ASN A 262 -15.07 26.43 24.68
C ASN A 262 -15.80 27.68 24.20
N ASN A 263 -16.62 28.23 25.09
CA ASN A 263 -17.30 29.49 24.90
C ASN A 263 -16.21 30.48 24.53
N PHE A 264 -16.02 30.68 23.24
CA PHE A 264 -15.19 31.74 22.72
C PHE A 264 -15.99 33.00 23.05
N GLU A 265 -15.73 33.56 24.24
CA GLU A 265 -16.23 34.87 24.62
C GLU A 265 -15.78 35.82 23.52
N GLY A 266 -16.72 36.14 22.63
CA GLY A 266 -16.49 36.97 21.47
C GLY A 266 -15.83 38.28 21.88
N PHE A 267 -15.02 38.80 20.96
CA PHE A 267 -14.30 40.07 21.03
C PHE A 267 -15.02 41.12 21.88
N LYS A 268 -14.48 41.41 23.07
CA LYS A 268 -14.94 42.55 23.88
C LYS A 268 -14.64 43.82 23.09
N LEU A 269 -15.69 44.56 22.75
CA LEU A 269 -15.63 45.82 22.03
C LEU A 269 -14.69 46.79 22.78
N ALA A 270 -13.76 47.41 22.06
CA ALA A 270 -12.73 48.31 22.61
C ALA A 270 -13.27 49.59 23.29
N SER A 271 -14.59 49.79 23.30
CA SER A 271 -15.25 50.92 23.96
C SER A 271 -15.16 50.89 25.49
N SER A 272 -14.62 49.84 26.11
CA SER A 272 -14.43 49.77 27.58
C SER A 272 -13.10 50.37 28.06
N LEU A 273 -12.21 50.83 27.16
CA LEU A 273 -10.95 51.49 27.54
C LEU A 273 -11.01 53.03 27.47
N GLY A 274 -12.21 53.61 27.46
CA GLY A 274 -12.40 55.06 27.37
C GLY A 274 -13.16 55.65 28.56
N LYS A 275 -12.48 55.83 29.70
CA LYS A 275 -12.55 56.98 30.63
C LYS A 275 -11.76 56.72 31.91
#